data_AF-A0A8H6ECN8-F1
#
_entry.id   AF-A0A8H6ECN8-F1
#
_cell.length_a   1.000
_cell.length_b   1.000
_cell.length_c   1.000
_cell.angle_alpha   90.00
_cell.angle_beta   90.00
_cell.angle_gamma   90.00
#
_symmetry.space_group_name_H-M   'P 1'
#
loop_
_entity.id
_entity.type
_entity.pdbx_description
1 polymer ?
#
loop_
_entity_poly.entity_id
_entity_poly.type
_entity_poly.pdbx_seq_one_letter_code
_entity_poly.pdbx_strand_id
1 'polypeptide(L)'
;MGKETPQPYKADAHRDLIEVGNAATSSASFLNNIDQEYPEEDLPTYEETSSSAPLLSRADGPSASNSHSTSGVGWYIPPPDLPFSSHDYSSADFWTRFPNYSTDPDALRQMILEQAQYAPTYYVEVSGTHRETERRHKKDSTETITDFHIRLNLTHLLTTGIRTGGKLEILPDNQKGYRGGIIKSLEPSLSNCDIESGSTGDELQAWCEKFVSDPSSMKCFIFERKIINHDKSHLEYLLRRIVTSTNYRGQVHVNFPTSHKRVIVYSPHVINGWRMTTWIRWFFYLTFLWVVSWPILFLVTRRYEVVRCIYQYADRRAGTGVSPRKPTVQSEDDFVNHWEAALRSAIMGRMIRTDSCLDEDYRVQILQTEVARGQAAARALSGTGNALADGAIGVIAAATSFVSEYNDARGWGYDS
;
A
#
# COMPACT_ATOMS: atom_id res chain seq x y z
N MET A 1 -54.40 -21.00 -2.13
CA MET A 1 -53.73 -20.43 -0.93
C MET A 1 -52.35 -19.97 -1.35
N GLY A 2 -51.89 -18.73 -1.26
CA GLY A 2 -52.38 -17.48 -0.69
C GLY A 2 -51.12 -16.61 -0.69
N LYS A 3 -50.94 -15.74 -1.70
CA LYS A 3 -49.80 -14.84 -1.82
C LYS A 3 -50.20 -13.54 -1.12
N GLU A 4 -49.47 -13.15 -0.08
CA GLU A 4 -49.68 -11.87 0.59
C GLU A 4 -48.91 -10.77 -0.14
N THR A 5 -49.67 -9.81 -0.62
CA THR A 5 -49.24 -8.55 -1.22
C THR A 5 -49.23 -7.49 -0.12
N PRO A 6 -48.17 -6.69 0.04
CA PRO A 6 -48.27 -5.43 0.77
C PRO A 6 -48.33 -4.23 -0.19
N GLN A 7 -49.38 -3.42 -0.08
CA GLN A 7 -49.45 -2.02 -0.49
C GLN A 7 -49.81 -1.17 0.75
N PRO A 8 -49.68 0.17 0.73
CA PRO A 8 -48.57 1.01 0.29
C PRO A 8 -48.17 2.04 1.38
N TYR A 9 -46.96 2.60 1.33
CA TYR A 9 -46.58 3.75 2.17
C TYR A 9 -46.67 5.05 1.34
N LYS A 10 -47.48 6.00 1.82
CA LYS A 10 -47.64 7.36 1.27
C LYS A 10 -46.44 8.21 1.66
N ALA A 11 -45.82 8.90 0.70
CA ALA A 11 -44.89 9.98 0.95
C ALA A 11 -45.57 11.31 0.56
N ASP A 12 -45.72 12.20 1.53
CA ASP A 12 -46.27 13.53 1.34
C ASP A 12 -45.28 14.42 0.58
N ALA A 13 -45.81 15.10 -0.43
CA ALA A 13 -45.12 16.09 -1.24
C ALA A 13 -45.30 17.47 -0.62
N HIS A 14 -44.20 18.10 -0.22
CA HIS A 14 -44.12 19.55 -0.05
C HIS A 14 -42.99 20.06 -0.96
N ARG A 15 -43.38 20.67 -2.08
CA ARG A 15 -42.50 21.38 -3.00
C ARG A 15 -43.19 22.71 -3.29
N ASP A 16 -42.78 23.73 -2.55
CA ASP A 16 -43.28 25.09 -2.75
C ASP A 16 -42.73 25.66 -4.06
N LEU A 17 -43.67 26.10 -4.87
CA LEU A 17 -43.51 26.90 -6.08
C LEU A 17 -43.17 28.34 -5.67
N ILE A 18 -42.12 28.92 -6.27
CA ILE A 18 -42.01 30.38 -6.40
C ILE A 18 -41.87 30.69 -7.88
N GLU A 19 -42.85 31.44 -8.37
CA GLU A 19 -43.06 31.84 -9.75
C GLU A 19 -42.01 32.83 -10.26
N VAL A 20 -41.74 32.72 -11.56
CA VAL A 20 -40.94 33.62 -12.38
C VAL A 20 -41.78 34.85 -12.74
N GLY A 21 -41.30 36.04 -12.38
CA GLY A 21 -41.82 37.33 -12.84
C GLY A 21 -40.73 38.11 -13.60
N ASN A 22 -40.92 38.27 -14.90
CA ASN A 22 -40.10 39.12 -15.77
C ASN A 22 -40.35 40.61 -15.49
N ALA A 23 -39.28 41.43 -15.46
CA ALA A 23 -39.31 42.80 -15.95
C ALA A 23 -37.88 43.35 -16.14
N ALA A 24 -37.51 43.63 -17.38
CA ALA A 24 -36.45 44.58 -17.71
C ALA A 24 -36.98 46.02 -17.54
N THR A 25 -36.09 47.00 -17.31
CA THR A 25 -35.75 48.16 -18.18
C THR A 25 -35.27 49.38 -17.35
N SER A 26 -34.20 50.02 -17.85
CA SER A 26 -33.85 51.46 -17.80
C SER A 26 -33.16 52.13 -16.59
N SER A 27 -31.82 52.22 -16.71
CA SER A 27 -30.93 53.41 -16.70
C SER A 27 -31.33 54.77 -16.11
N ALA A 28 -30.38 55.37 -15.36
CA ALA A 28 -29.85 56.75 -15.34
C ALA A 28 -29.34 57.05 -13.90
N SER A 29 -28.27 57.78 -13.57
CA SER A 29 -27.31 58.67 -14.25
C SER A 29 -26.30 59.15 -13.18
N PHE A 30 -25.11 59.59 -13.59
CA PHE A 30 -24.40 60.83 -13.18
C PHE A 30 -22.86 60.69 -13.12
N LEU A 31 -22.25 61.49 -14.00
CA LEU A 31 -20.83 61.82 -14.13
C LEU A 31 -20.37 62.81 -13.06
N ASN A 32 -19.09 62.68 -12.67
CA ASN A 32 -18.08 63.73 -12.38
C ASN A 32 -17.07 63.15 -11.38
N ASN A 33 -15.76 63.37 -11.44
CA ASN A 33 -14.85 64.12 -12.30
C ASN A 33 -13.43 63.77 -11.78
N ILE A 34 -12.40 64.10 -12.58
CA ILE A 34 -10.96 64.23 -12.27
C ILE A 34 -10.06 63.18 -12.93
N ASP A 35 -9.46 63.70 -14.01
CA ASP A 35 -8.39 63.19 -14.84
C ASP A 35 -7.03 63.01 -14.13
N GLN A 36 -6.16 62.30 -14.85
CA GLN A 36 -4.70 62.47 -14.98
C GLN A 36 -3.77 61.68 -14.04
N GLU A 37 -2.74 60.91 -14.46
CA GLU A 37 -2.17 60.52 -15.77
C GLU A 37 -0.99 59.56 -15.52
N TYR A 38 -0.89 58.41 -16.22
CA TYR A 38 0.34 57.61 -16.41
C TYR A 38 0.22 56.79 -17.73
N PRO A 39 1.34 56.52 -18.43
CA PRO A 39 1.39 56.42 -19.90
C PRO A 39 0.91 55.08 -20.48
N GLU A 40 0.34 55.14 -21.69
CA GLU A 40 -0.02 53.98 -22.52
C GLU A 40 1.25 53.29 -23.07
N GLU A 41 1.54 52.08 -22.58
CA GLU A 41 2.40 51.14 -23.32
C GLU A 41 1.52 50.36 -24.30
N ASP A 42 1.76 50.56 -25.61
CA ASP A 42 1.14 49.78 -26.67
C ASP A 42 1.47 48.28 -26.51
N LEU A 43 0.46 47.47 -26.21
CA LEU A 43 0.56 46.01 -26.22
C LEU A 43 0.69 45.51 -27.68
N PRO A 44 1.63 44.59 -27.98
CA PRO A 44 1.77 44.07 -29.33
C PRO A 44 0.57 43.21 -29.74
N THR A 45 0.08 43.45 -30.96
CA THR A 45 -0.92 42.65 -31.66
C THR A 45 -0.45 41.20 -31.82
N TYR A 46 -1.14 40.24 -31.22
CA TYR A 46 -0.90 38.82 -31.46
C TYR A 46 -1.53 38.41 -32.80
N GLU A 47 -0.70 38.06 -33.78
CA GLU A 47 -1.15 37.38 -35.01
C GLU A 47 -1.39 35.89 -34.72
N GLU A 48 -2.60 35.40 -35.03
CA GLU A 48 -2.94 33.98 -35.00
C GLU A 48 -2.23 33.23 -36.14
N THR A 49 -1.11 32.57 -35.84
CA THR A 49 -0.51 31.58 -36.75
C THR A 49 -0.92 30.18 -36.33
N SER A 50 -1.85 29.60 -37.09
CA SER A 50 -2.23 28.18 -37.01
C SER A 50 -1.03 27.28 -37.23
N SER A 51 -0.70 26.44 -36.25
CA SER A 51 0.23 25.31 -36.42
C SER A 51 -0.43 24.01 -35.97
N SER A 52 -0.63 23.16 -36.96
CA SER A 52 -1.32 21.87 -36.94
C SER A 52 -0.53 20.83 -36.13
N ALA A 53 -1.15 20.24 -35.10
CA ALA A 53 -0.64 19.03 -34.45
C ALA A 53 -1.15 17.78 -35.19
N PRO A 54 -0.30 16.75 -35.44
CA PRO A 54 -0.71 15.59 -36.22
C PRO A 54 -1.59 14.64 -35.40
N LEU A 55 -2.78 14.35 -35.94
CA LEU A 55 -3.68 13.30 -35.49
C LEU A 55 -3.11 11.93 -35.84
N LEU A 56 -2.90 11.07 -34.84
CA LEU A 56 -2.76 9.63 -35.04
C LEU A 56 -4.02 8.89 -34.59
N SER A 57 -4.75 8.47 -35.64
CA SER A 57 -5.68 7.35 -35.80
C SER A 57 -6.22 6.62 -34.55
N ARG A 58 -7.52 6.79 -34.34
CA ARG A 58 -8.40 5.88 -33.60
C ARG A 58 -8.60 4.59 -34.40
N ALA A 59 -8.27 3.46 -33.79
CA ALA A 59 -8.71 2.14 -34.22
C ALA A 59 -9.63 1.55 -33.13
N ASP A 60 -10.87 1.25 -33.51
CA ASP A 60 -11.85 0.58 -32.66
C ASP A 60 -11.54 -0.93 -32.58
N GLY A 61 -11.63 -1.50 -31.37
CA GLY A 61 -11.52 -2.93 -31.05
C GLY A 61 -11.75 -3.17 -29.55
N PRO A 62 -12.34 -4.31 -29.12
CA PRO A 62 -13.41 -4.32 -28.13
C PRO A 62 -13.00 -4.30 -26.65
N SER A 63 -13.92 -3.78 -25.86
CA SER A 63 -13.89 -3.55 -24.42
C SER A 63 -13.79 -4.81 -23.53
N ALA A 64 -13.25 -4.55 -22.34
CA ALA A 64 -13.57 -5.11 -21.03
C ALA A 64 -12.77 -6.32 -20.51
N SER A 65 -11.85 -6.06 -19.58
CA SER A 65 -12.09 -6.37 -18.16
C SER A 65 -11.07 -5.71 -17.23
N ASN A 66 -11.61 -4.92 -16.29
CA ASN A 66 -11.06 -4.47 -15.01
C ASN A 66 -9.60 -3.97 -14.94
N SER A 67 -9.40 -2.69 -15.23
CA SER A 67 -8.37 -1.90 -14.55
C SER A 67 -9.04 -1.02 -13.49
N HIS A 68 -8.77 -1.33 -12.22
CA HIS A 68 -9.07 -0.42 -11.12
C HIS A 68 -8.38 0.92 -11.41
N SER A 69 -9.19 1.97 -11.55
CA SER A 69 -8.77 3.35 -11.63
C SER A 69 -8.04 3.74 -10.34
N THR A 70 -6.71 3.70 -10.37
CA THR A 70 -5.82 4.23 -9.34
C THR A 70 -5.43 5.65 -9.72
N SER A 71 -6.35 6.60 -9.49
CA SER A 71 -6.02 8.03 -9.57
C SER A 71 -5.56 8.50 -8.20
N GLY A 72 -4.25 8.39 -7.99
CA GLY A 72 -3.49 8.99 -6.89
C GLY A 72 -2.04 8.77 -7.29
N VAL A 73 -1.30 9.84 -7.56
CA VAL A 73 0.02 9.85 -8.23
C VAL A 73 0.88 8.66 -7.79
N GLY A 74 0.88 7.62 -8.63
CA GLY A 74 1.32 6.28 -8.31
C GLY A 74 2.83 6.15 -8.41
N TRP A 75 3.55 6.53 -7.36
CA TRP A 75 4.99 6.24 -7.23
C TRP A 75 5.30 4.74 -7.08
N TYR A 76 4.26 3.89 -6.99
CA TYR A 76 4.38 2.44 -6.89
C TYR A 76 3.77 1.75 -8.10
N ILE A 77 4.59 0.94 -8.78
CA ILE A 77 4.16 0.02 -9.84
C ILE A 77 4.40 -1.39 -9.30
N PRO A 78 3.36 -2.24 -9.19
CA PRO A 78 3.57 -3.62 -8.78
C PRO A 78 4.48 -4.35 -9.78
N PRO A 79 5.22 -5.38 -9.33
CA PRO A 79 5.98 -6.21 -10.23
C PRO A 79 5.08 -6.75 -11.35
N PRO A 80 5.55 -6.81 -12.60
CA PRO A 80 4.75 -7.33 -13.70
C PRO A 80 4.42 -8.81 -13.46
N ASP A 81 3.20 -9.18 -13.82
CA ASP A 81 2.74 -10.56 -13.73
C ASP A 81 3.58 -11.45 -14.65
N LEU A 82 3.99 -12.59 -14.10
CA LEU A 82 4.78 -13.56 -14.84
C LEU A 82 3.87 -14.46 -15.68
N PRO A 83 4.34 -14.96 -16.84
CA PRO A 83 3.58 -15.89 -17.65
C PRO A 83 3.27 -17.17 -16.88
N PHE A 84 2.02 -17.66 -17.00
CA PHE A 84 1.52 -18.84 -16.28
C PHE A 84 1.75 -18.77 -14.76
N SER A 85 1.67 -17.57 -14.19
CA SER A 85 1.82 -17.38 -12.77
C SER A 85 0.51 -17.58 -12.01
N SER A 86 0.63 -17.93 -10.74
CA SER A 86 -0.45 -17.80 -9.76
C SER A 86 0.15 -17.46 -8.41
N HIS A 87 -0.69 -17.06 -7.47
CA HIS A 87 -0.25 -16.58 -6.16
C HIS A 87 -1.06 -17.19 -5.02
N ASP A 88 -0.51 -17.07 -3.82
CA ASP A 88 -1.23 -17.37 -2.59
C ASP A 88 -2.37 -16.37 -2.34
N TYR A 89 -3.27 -16.66 -1.39
CA TYR A 89 -4.36 -15.76 -0.98
C TYR A 89 -3.85 -14.38 -0.52
N SER A 90 -2.69 -14.36 0.14
CA SER A 90 -2.03 -13.12 0.62
C SER A 90 -1.26 -12.35 -0.47
N SER A 91 -1.16 -12.91 -1.69
CA SER A 91 -0.28 -12.45 -2.76
C SER A 91 1.17 -12.23 -2.29
N ALA A 92 1.64 -12.94 -1.25
CA ALA A 92 3.02 -12.86 -0.78
C ALA A 92 3.96 -13.71 -1.66
N ASP A 93 3.49 -14.91 -2.03
CA ASP A 93 4.24 -15.85 -2.84
C ASP A 93 3.58 -16.01 -4.20
N PHE A 94 4.38 -15.78 -5.25
CA PHE A 94 4.02 -16.04 -6.62
C PHE A 94 4.78 -17.25 -7.12
N TRP A 95 4.14 -18.06 -7.94
CA TRP A 95 4.79 -19.16 -8.61
C TRP A 95 4.49 -19.16 -10.10
N THR A 96 5.46 -19.55 -10.91
CA THR A 96 5.32 -19.70 -12.36
C THR A 96 5.80 -21.08 -12.78
N ARG A 97 5.23 -21.60 -13.88
CA ARG A 97 5.63 -22.85 -14.53
C ARG A 97 6.05 -22.62 -15.98
N PHE A 98 6.45 -21.40 -16.32
CA PHE A 98 6.81 -21.07 -17.69
C PHE A 98 8.02 -21.90 -18.14
N PRO A 99 7.91 -22.73 -19.18
CA PRO A 99 8.95 -23.69 -19.55
C PRO A 99 10.30 -23.03 -19.87
N ASN A 100 10.29 -21.84 -20.48
CA ASN A 100 11.50 -21.17 -20.92
C ASN A 100 12.45 -20.87 -19.75
N TYR A 101 11.92 -20.58 -18.56
CA TYR A 101 12.74 -20.35 -17.36
C TYR A 101 13.47 -21.60 -16.85
N SER A 102 13.11 -22.80 -17.33
CA SER A 102 13.79 -24.05 -16.99
C SER A 102 14.65 -24.61 -18.14
N THR A 103 14.51 -24.07 -19.35
CA THR A 103 15.23 -24.52 -20.55
C THR A 103 16.34 -23.55 -20.94
N ASP A 104 16.11 -22.25 -20.75
CA ASP A 104 17.03 -21.19 -21.16
C ASP A 104 17.53 -20.41 -19.92
N PRO A 105 18.84 -20.45 -19.62
CA PRO A 105 19.40 -19.75 -18.47
C PRO A 105 19.32 -18.22 -18.62
N ASP A 106 19.39 -17.71 -19.85
CA ASP A 106 19.34 -16.27 -20.11
C ASP A 106 17.95 -15.71 -19.85
N ALA A 107 16.90 -16.42 -20.28
CA ALA A 107 15.51 -16.06 -19.98
C ALA A 107 15.22 -16.02 -18.47
N LEU A 108 15.77 -16.98 -17.70
CA LEU A 108 15.64 -17.00 -16.25
C LEU A 108 16.35 -15.81 -15.60
N ARG A 109 17.59 -15.53 -16.03
CA ARG A 109 18.39 -14.39 -15.55
C ARG A 109 17.67 -13.07 -15.82
N GLN A 110 17.22 -12.85 -17.05
CA GLN A 110 16.53 -11.62 -17.45
C GLN A 110 15.27 -11.39 -16.61
N MET A 111 14.47 -12.44 -16.40
CA MET A 111 13.28 -12.35 -15.55
C MET A 111 13.63 -11.97 -14.11
N ILE A 112 14.68 -12.55 -13.52
CA ILE A 112 15.12 -12.22 -12.16
C ILE A 112 15.57 -10.76 -12.08
N LEU A 113 16.34 -10.28 -13.06
CA LEU A 113 16.80 -8.89 -13.12
C LEU A 113 15.63 -7.91 -13.26
N GLU A 114 14.67 -8.21 -14.13
CA GLU A 114 13.44 -7.43 -14.27
C GLU A 114 12.64 -7.41 -12.97
N GLN A 115 12.41 -8.57 -12.35
CA GLN A 115 11.69 -8.68 -11.08
C GLN A 115 12.42 -7.98 -9.92
N ALA A 116 13.75 -7.91 -9.96
CA ALA A 116 14.58 -7.20 -8.98
C ALA A 116 14.51 -5.67 -9.09
N GLN A 117 13.95 -5.11 -10.16
CA GLN A 117 13.70 -3.67 -10.27
C GLN A 117 12.52 -3.21 -9.40
N TYR A 118 11.63 -4.14 -9.02
CA TYR A 118 10.38 -3.83 -8.32
C TYR A 118 10.45 -4.26 -6.86
N ALA A 119 10.29 -3.28 -5.96
CA ALA A 119 10.18 -3.49 -4.53
C ALA A 119 8.98 -4.38 -4.17
N PRO A 120 9.07 -5.18 -3.08
CA PRO A 120 7.91 -5.87 -2.57
C PRO A 120 6.87 -4.85 -2.12
N THR A 121 5.60 -5.16 -2.30
CA THR A 121 4.53 -4.29 -1.80
C THR A 121 4.53 -4.35 -0.29
N TYR A 122 4.67 -3.20 0.34
CA TYR A 122 4.84 -3.12 1.77
C TYR A 122 3.82 -2.16 2.36
N TYR A 123 3.05 -2.65 3.32
CA TYR A 123 2.01 -1.88 3.98
C TYR A 123 2.19 -1.89 5.50
N VAL A 124 1.60 -0.90 6.16
CA VAL A 124 1.27 -0.97 7.57
C VAL A 124 -0.24 -0.91 7.74
N GLU A 125 -0.76 -1.85 8.51
CA GLU A 125 -2.17 -1.94 8.88
C GLU A 125 -2.29 -1.61 10.35
N VAL A 126 -3.21 -0.71 10.69
CA VAL A 126 -3.55 -0.35 12.05
C VAL A 126 -5.03 -0.64 12.25
N SER A 127 -5.35 -1.50 13.19
CA SER A 127 -6.73 -1.81 13.55
C SER A 127 -6.95 -1.71 15.06
N GLY A 128 -8.15 -1.25 15.42
CA GLY A 128 -8.66 -1.27 16.78
C GLY A 128 -9.80 -2.27 16.88
N THR A 129 -9.73 -3.16 17.87
CA THR A 129 -10.81 -4.08 18.21
C THR A 129 -11.20 -3.98 19.68
N HIS A 130 -12.47 -4.19 19.97
CA HIS A 130 -12.95 -4.36 21.34
C HIS A 130 -13.83 -5.60 21.41
N ARG A 131 -13.99 -6.15 22.62
CA ARG A 131 -14.79 -7.35 22.86
C ARG A 131 -16.14 -6.96 23.45
N GLU A 132 -17.23 -7.39 22.84
CA GLU A 132 -18.57 -7.25 23.41
C GLU A 132 -19.07 -8.61 23.91
N THR A 133 -19.54 -8.67 25.15
CA THR A 133 -20.07 -9.88 25.79
C THR A 133 -21.58 -9.78 25.88
N GLU A 134 -22.27 -10.45 24.96
CA GLU A 134 -23.72 -10.57 25.02
C GLU A 134 -24.10 -11.67 26.03
N ARG A 135 -24.68 -11.26 27.18
CA ARG A 135 -25.25 -12.19 28.16
C ARG A 135 -26.63 -12.65 27.72
N ARG A 136 -26.69 -13.79 27.03
CA ARG A 136 -27.97 -14.47 26.75
C ARG A 136 -28.26 -15.43 27.90
N HIS A 137 -29.53 -15.52 28.29
CA HIS A 137 -30.10 -16.22 29.48
C HIS A 137 -29.66 -17.70 29.72
N LYS A 138 -28.81 -18.28 28.86
CA LYS A 138 -28.28 -19.65 28.97
C LYS A 138 -26.79 -19.78 28.55
N LYS A 139 -26.17 -18.75 27.95
CA LYS A 139 -24.76 -18.75 27.51
C LYS A 139 -24.29 -17.33 27.20
N ASP A 140 -23.11 -16.99 27.70
CA ASP A 140 -22.41 -15.76 27.33
C ASP A 140 -21.68 -15.97 26.00
N SER A 141 -21.88 -15.04 25.05
CA SER A 141 -21.17 -15.01 23.78
C SER A 141 -20.29 -13.77 23.75
N THR A 142 -18.99 -13.94 23.55
CA THR A 142 -18.07 -12.82 23.36
C THR A 142 -17.77 -12.66 21.87
N GLU A 143 -18.14 -11.51 21.30
CA GLU A 143 -17.85 -11.13 19.93
C GLU A 143 -16.72 -10.08 19.90
N THR A 144 -15.85 -10.13 18.89
CA THR A 144 -14.77 -9.15 18.71
C THR A 144 -15.16 -8.22 17.58
N ILE A 145 -15.44 -6.96 17.91
CA ILE A 145 -15.87 -5.95 16.95
C ILE A 145 -14.66 -5.11 16.53
N THR A 146 -14.55 -4.86 15.22
CA THR A 146 -13.51 -3.98 14.67
C THR A 146 -14.04 -2.56 14.59
N ASP A 147 -13.43 -1.66 15.34
CA ASP A 147 -13.83 -0.25 15.42
C ASP A 147 -13.29 0.58 14.25
N PHE A 148 -12.04 0.32 13.88
CA PHE A 148 -11.38 0.94 12.75
C PHE A 148 -10.34 0.00 12.18
N HIS A 149 -10.10 0.11 10.88
CA HIS A 149 -9.07 -0.63 10.17
C HIS A 149 -8.54 0.25 9.05
N ILE A 150 -7.26 0.65 9.15
CA ILE A 150 -6.63 1.58 8.24
C ILE A 150 -5.36 0.93 7.69
N ARG A 151 -5.16 1.00 6.36
CA ARG A 151 -3.96 0.51 5.68
C ARG A 151 -3.21 1.68 5.03
N LEU A 152 -1.91 1.78 5.26
CA LEU A 152 -1.01 2.74 4.64
C LEU A 152 0.04 2.03 3.78
N ASN A 153 0.35 2.61 2.63
CA ASN A 153 1.42 2.11 1.76
C ASN A 153 2.78 2.66 2.24
N LEU A 154 3.74 1.75 2.46
CA LEU A 154 5.12 2.05 2.84
C LEU A 154 6.12 1.77 1.70
N THR A 155 5.64 1.29 0.55
CA THR A 155 6.51 0.83 -0.53
C THR A 155 7.35 1.96 -1.13
N HIS A 156 6.81 3.18 -1.17
CA HIS A 156 7.53 4.37 -1.63
C HIS A 156 8.71 4.74 -0.74
N LEU A 157 8.83 4.16 0.46
CA LEU A 157 9.94 4.40 1.38
C LEU A 157 11.13 3.48 1.12
N LEU A 158 10.92 2.41 0.34
CA LEU A 158 11.92 1.40 0.06
C LEU A 158 12.80 1.74 -1.15
N THR A 159 12.36 2.66 -2.00
CA THR A 159 13.05 3.03 -3.24
C THR A 159 12.95 4.54 -3.48
N THR A 160 14.03 5.17 -3.92
CA THR A 160 14.06 6.60 -4.25
C THR A 160 13.42 6.92 -5.61
N GLY A 161 13.14 5.90 -6.42
CA GLY A 161 12.56 6.08 -7.75
C GLY A 161 11.89 4.84 -8.31
N ILE A 162 11.26 5.02 -9.47
CA ILE A 162 10.61 3.96 -10.23
C ILE A 162 11.69 3.07 -10.84
N ARG A 163 11.61 1.76 -10.60
CA ARG A 163 12.56 0.75 -11.14
C ARG A 163 14.03 0.99 -10.76
N THR A 164 14.30 1.75 -9.69
CA THR A 164 15.68 1.92 -9.18
C THR A 164 16.27 0.57 -8.70
N GLY A 165 15.40 -0.39 -8.35
CA GLY A 165 15.76 -1.75 -8.01
C GLY A 165 16.39 -1.89 -6.62
N GLY A 166 16.35 -3.11 -6.10
CA GLY A 166 17.07 -3.46 -4.88
C GLY A 166 18.49 -3.94 -5.18
N LYS A 167 19.33 -3.99 -4.15
CA LYS A 167 20.66 -4.59 -4.27
C LYS A 167 20.50 -6.11 -4.39
N LEU A 168 20.91 -6.68 -5.52
CA LEU A 168 20.94 -8.12 -5.69
C LEU A 168 22.05 -8.72 -4.82
N GLU A 169 21.69 -9.68 -3.98
CA GLU A 169 22.62 -10.45 -3.16
C GLU A 169 22.44 -11.94 -3.45
N ILE A 170 23.55 -12.56 -3.81
CA ILE A 170 23.65 -13.99 -4.03
C ILE A 170 24.11 -14.62 -2.71
N LEU A 171 23.55 -15.78 -2.38
CA LEU A 171 23.80 -16.46 -1.13
C LEU A 171 25.30 -16.76 -0.96
N PRO A 172 25.97 -16.10 0.01
CA PRO A 172 27.41 -16.23 0.18
C PRO A 172 27.74 -17.63 0.72
N ASP A 173 28.90 -18.19 0.36
CA ASP A 173 29.27 -19.57 0.69
C ASP A 173 29.37 -19.84 2.19
N ASN A 174 29.61 -18.81 3.00
CA ASN A 174 29.61 -18.93 4.46
C ASN A 174 28.21 -19.10 5.08
N GLN A 175 27.13 -19.02 4.29
CA GLN A 175 25.75 -19.15 4.76
C GLN A 175 25.07 -20.43 4.23
N LYS A 176 24.43 -21.16 5.16
CA LYS A 176 23.57 -22.31 4.83
C LYS A 176 22.37 -21.86 4.00
N GLY A 177 22.19 -22.45 2.83
CA GLY A 177 20.97 -22.27 2.04
C GLY A 177 20.77 -23.37 1.01
N TYR A 178 19.69 -23.25 0.24
CA TYR A 178 19.33 -24.27 -0.75
C TYR A 178 20.05 -23.97 -2.06
N ARG A 179 21.10 -24.75 -2.37
CA ARG A 179 21.97 -24.60 -3.54
C ARG A 179 21.73 -25.67 -4.62
N GLY A 180 20.48 -26.11 -4.79
CA GLY A 180 20.13 -27.28 -5.62
C GLY A 180 20.07 -28.60 -4.85
N GLY A 181 20.04 -28.53 -3.52
CA GLY A 181 19.84 -29.67 -2.63
C GLY A 181 18.40 -29.78 -2.14
N ILE A 182 18.09 -30.92 -1.53
CA ILE A 182 16.88 -31.12 -0.72
C ILE A 182 17.08 -30.48 0.68
N ILE A 183 18.32 -30.52 1.17
CA ILE A 183 18.75 -30.00 2.47
C ILE A 183 19.67 -28.79 2.23
N LYS A 184 19.68 -27.85 3.18
CA LYS A 184 20.56 -26.68 3.13
C LYS A 184 22.04 -27.10 3.23
N SER A 185 22.87 -26.62 2.31
CA SER A 185 24.30 -26.88 2.29
C SER A 185 25.11 -25.60 2.54
N LEU A 186 26.30 -25.78 3.13
CA LEU A 186 27.34 -24.75 3.25
C LEU A 186 28.31 -24.79 2.06
N GLU A 187 28.49 -25.96 1.45
CA GLU A 187 29.54 -26.16 0.45
C GLU A 187 29.30 -25.26 -0.77
N PRO A 188 30.37 -24.60 -1.26
CA PRO A 188 30.30 -23.85 -2.51
C PRO A 188 29.94 -24.83 -3.61
N SER A 189 28.83 -24.55 -4.28
CA SER A 189 28.29 -25.46 -5.28
C SER A 189 28.62 -25.01 -6.71
N LEU A 190 29.16 -23.80 -6.85
CA LEU A 190 29.76 -23.29 -8.09
C LEU A 190 31.27 -23.52 -8.03
N SER A 191 31.84 -23.89 -9.15
CA SER A 191 33.28 -24.06 -9.33
C SER A 191 33.99 -22.74 -9.03
N ASN A 192 35.12 -22.78 -8.30
CA ASN A 192 35.89 -21.57 -7.96
C ASN A 192 36.25 -20.71 -9.18
N CYS A 193 36.36 -21.30 -10.39
CA CYS A 193 36.60 -20.57 -11.65
C CYS A 193 35.48 -19.61 -12.05
N ASP A 194 34.23 -19.86 -11.67
CA ASP A 194 33.07 -19.05 -12.09
C ASP A 194 32.84 -17.85 -11.14
N ILE A 195 33.48 -17.87 -9.96
CA ILE A 195 33.33 -16.90 -8.88
C ILE A 195 34.39 -15.78 -8.95
N GLU A 196 35.50 -16.02 -9.66
CA GLU A 196 36.62 -15.05 -9.79
C GLU A 196 36.24 -13.76 -10.53
N SER A 197 35.07 -13.72 -11.19
CA SER A 197 34.62 -12.57 -11.97
C SER A 197 34.10 -11.40 -11.11
N GLY A 198 33.78 -11.59 -9.83
CA GLY A 198 33.41 -10.52 -8.87
C GLY A 198 32.17 -9.68 -9.21
N SER A 199 31.55 -9.91 -10.37
CA SER A 199 30.32 -9.28 -10.84
C SER A 199 29.12 -10.11 -10.43
N THR A 200 28.19 -9.52 -9.66
CA THR A 200 26.94 -10.18 -9.24
C THR A 200 26.11 -10.68 -10.43
N GLY A 201 26.25 -10.08 -11.61
CA GLY A 201 25.57 -10.53 -12.83
C GLY A 201 26.08 -11.87 -13.36
N ASP A 202 27.39 -12.11 -13.26
CA ASP A 202 28.05 -13.33 -13.76
C ASP A 202 27.77 -14.49 -12.81
N GLU A 203 27.82 -14.25 -11.50
CA GLU A 203 27.43 -15.24 -10.49
C GLU A 203 25.95 -15.66 -10.66
N LEU A 204 25.04 -14.70 -10.93
CA LEU A 204 23.64 -15.01 -11.19
C LEU A 204 23.50 -15.91 -12.43
N GLN A 205 24.26 -15.62 -13.49
CA GLN A 205 24.25 -16.41 -14.70
C GLN A 205 24.70 -17.85 -14.43
N ALA A 206 25.80 -18.05 -13.69
CA ALA A 206 26.30 -19.37 -13.31
C ALA A 206 25.25 -20.19 -12.53
N TRP A 207 24.48 -19.55 -11.64
CA TRP A 207 23.37 -20.20 -10.93
C TRP A 207 22.20 -20.57 -11.85
N CYS A 208 21.87 -19.71 -12.82
CA CYS A 208 20.85 -20.02 -13.82
C CYS A 208 21.27 -21.20 -14.71
N GLU A 209 22.52 -21.23 -15.18
CA GLU A 209 23.08 -22.33 -15.97
C GLU A 209 23.10 -23.63 -15.17
N LYS A 210 23.49 -23.57 -13.90
CA LYS A 210 23.40 -24.70 -12.98
C LYS A 210 21.96 -25.20 -12.79
N PHE A 211 21.01 -24.28 -12.63
CA PHE A 211 19.60 -24.65 -12.50
C PHE A 211 19.09 -25.34 -13.75
N VAL A 212 19.44 -24.89 -14.96
CA VAL A 212 19.00 -25.49 -16.22
C VAL A 212 19.66 -26.85 -16.45
N SER A 213 20.97 -26.98 -16.21
CA SER A 213 21.75 -28.21 -16.39
C SER A 213 21.40 -29.33 -15.40
N ASP A 214 20.78 -29.02 -14.26
CA ASP A 214 20.32 -30.02 -13.30
C ASP A 214 19.30 -30.99 -13.93
N PRO A 215 19.59 -32.30 -14.04
CA PRO A 215 18.69 -33.28 -14.65
C PRO A 215 17.48 -33.64 -13.77
N SER A 216 17.37 -33.09 -12.56
CA SER A 216 16.27 -33.40 -11.66
C SER A 216 14.92 -32.94 -12.21
N SER A 217 13.94 -33.85 -12.15
CA SER A 217 12.59 -33.62 -12.68
C SER A 217 11.80 -32.60 -11.84
N MET A 218 12.04 -32.57 -10.52
CA MET A 218 11.40 -31.65 -9.58
C MET A 218 12.43 -30.67 -9.01
N LYS A 219 12.61 -29.55 -9.71
CA LYS A 219 13.44 -28.44 -9.25
C LYS A 219 12.63 -27.14 -9.18
N CYS A 220 12.97 -26.28 -8.24
CA CYS A 220 12.42 -24.93 -8.19
C CYS A 220 13.49 -23.89 -7.87
N PHE A 221 13.41 -22.77 -8.57
CA PHE A 221 14.23 -21.59 -8.36
C PHE A 221 13.43 -20.55 -7.59
N ILE A 222 13.98 -20.05 -6.50
CA ILE A 222 13.31 -19.14 -5.57
C ILE A 222 14.07 -17.82 -5.59
N PHE A 223 13.37 -16.77 -5.99
CA PHE A 223 13.80 -15.38 -5.87
C PHE A 223 13.04 -14.73 -4.70
N GLU A 224 13.76 -14.18 -3.74
CA GLU A 224 13.16 -13.53 -2.56
C GLU A 224 13.49 -12.03 -2.52
N ARG A 225 12.48 -11.20 -2.29
CA ARG A 225 12.64 -9.78 -1.97
C ARG A 225 12.65 -9.61 -0.46
N LYS A 226 13.72 -9.00 0.07
CA LYS A 226 13.92 -8.83 1.51
C LYS A 226 14.06 -7.36 1.87
N ILE A 227 13.20 -6.89 2.76
CA ILE A 227 13.32 -5.56 3.37
C ILE A 227 14.26 -5.67 4.57
N ILE A 228 15.31 -4.84 4.61
CA ILE A 228 16.24 -4.78 5.73
C ILE A 228 16.25 -3.39 6.37
N ASN A 229 16.76 -3.33 7.60
CA ASN A 229 16.99 -2.10 8.35
C ASN A 229 15.75 -1.23 8.60
N HIS A 230 14.52 -1.76 8.49
CA HIS A 230 13.30 -1.04 8.90
C HIS A 230 13.01 -1.27 10.38
N ASP A 231 12.79 -0.20 11.15
CA ASP A 231 12.44 -0.30 12.57
C ASP A 231 10.91 -0.41 12.76
N LYS A 232 10.42 -1.64 12.59
CA LYS A 232 8.98 -1.95 12.74
C LYS A 232 8.46 -1.64 14.14
N SER A 233 9.29 -1.83 15.17
CA SER A 233 8.90 -1.64 16.57
C SER A 233 8.76 -0.16 16.91
N HIS A 234 9.67 0.68 16.40
CA HIS A 234 9.57 2.13 16.56
C HIS A 234 8.34 2.69 15.85
N LEU A 235 8.11 2.29 14.59
CA LEU A 235 6.92 2.71 13.85
C LEU A 235 5.62 2.24 14.53
N GLU A 236 5.58 1.00 15.03
CA GLU A 236 4.45 0.49 15.81
C GLU A 236 4.19 1.34 17.06
N TYR A 237 5.24 1.70 17.80
CA TYR A 237 5.12 2.56 18.99
C TYR A 237 4.53 3.93 18.65
N LEU A 238 5.01 4.56 17.57
CA LEU A 238 4.51 5.86 17.13
C LEU A 238 3.03 5.81 16.71
N LEU A 239 2.63 4.77 15.98
CA LEU A 239 1.23 4.58 15.57
C LEU A 239 0.32 4.32 16.77
N ARG A 240 0.76 3.48 17.73
CA ARG A 240 0.03 3.26 18.99
C ARG A 240 -0.14 4.56 19.77
N ARG A 241 0.88 5.42 19.81
CA ARG A 241 0.82 6.73 20.47
C ARG A 241 -0.27 7.63 19.85
N ILE A 242 -0.41 7.64 18.52
CA ILE A 242 -1.49 8.37 17.85
C ILE A 242 -2.85 7.82 18.26
N VAL A 243 -3.03 6.50 18.24
CA VAL A 243 -4.30 5.86 18.63
C VAL A 243 -4.64 6.20 20.09
N THR A 244 -3.68 6.11 21.02
CA THR A 244 -3.92 6.48 22.42
C THR A 244 -4.27 7.97 22.56
N SER A 245 -3.71 8.85 21.72
CA SER A 245 -4.07 10.27 21.72
C SER A 245 -5.54 10.53 21.32
N THR A 246 -6.20 9.57 20.67
CA THR A 246 -7.65 9.64 20.36
C THR A 246 -8.54 9.11 21.48
N ASN A 247 -7.98 8.82 22.67
CA ASN A 247 -8.69 8.24 23.82
C ASN A 247 -9.36 6.88 23.52
N TYR A 248 -8.79 6.13 22.56
CA TYR A 248 -9.17 4.76 22.29
C TYR A 248 -8.64 3.83 23.38
N ARG A 249 -9.50 2.97 23.92
CA ARG A 249 -9.22 2.09 25.07
C ARG A 249 -9.22 0.60 24.71
N GLY A 250 -9.52 0.27 23.46
CA GLY A 250 -9.56 -1.11 22.96
C GLY A 250 -8.18 -1.68 22.64
N GLN A 251 -8.19 -2.88 22.08
CA GLN A 251 -6.98 -3.56 21.64
C GLN A 251 -6.53 -3.01 20.29
N VAL A 252 -5.27 -2.60 20.21
CA VAL A 252 -4.67 -2.06 18.99
C VAL A 252 -3.72 -3.09 18.39
N HIS A 253 -3.93 -3.43 17.12
CA HIS A 253 -3.09 -4.32 16.35
C HIS A 253 -2.41 -3.53 15.22
N VAL A 254 -1.08 -3.66 15.12
CA VAL A 254 -0.29 -3.07 14.04
C VAL A 254 0.40 -4.21 13.30
N ASN A 255 0.05 -4.39 12.03
CA ASN A 255 0.61 -5.44 11.18
C ASN A 255 1.38 -4.83 10.01
N PHE A 256 2.36 -5.57 9.52
CA PHE A 256 3.19 -5.15 8.38
C PHE A 256 3.10 -6.16 7.24
N PRO A 257 1.94 -6.31 6.58
CA PRO A 257 1.80 -7.25 5.49
C PRO A 257 2.70 -6.86 4.32
N THR A 258 3.26 -7.88 3.68
CA THR A 258 4.17 -7.73 2.55
C THR A 258 3.71 -8.64 1.42
N SER A 259 3.38 -8.06 0.27
CA SER A 259 3.03 -8.79 -0.95
C SER A 259 4.21 -8.81 -1.92
N HIS A 260 4.17 -9.72 -2.90
CA HIS A 260 5.26 -9.94 -3.87
C HIS A 260 6.62 -10.26 -3.22
N LYS A 261 6.60 -10.94 -2.07
CA LYS A 261 7.80 -11.29 -1.31
C LYS A 261 8.66 -12.31 -2.05
N ARG A 262 8.06 -13.36 -2.62
CA ARG A 262 8.81 -14.44 -3.28
C ARG A 262 8.24 -14.79 -4.64
N VAL A 263 9.13 -15.12 -5.57
CA VAL A 263 8.82 -15.68 -6.88
C VAL A 263 9.44 -17.07 -6.95
N ILE A 264 8.62 -18.09 -7.20
CA ILE A 264 9.02 -19.48 -7.28
C ILE A 264 8.82 -20.00 -8.70
N VAL A 265 9.92 -20.22 -9.40
CA VAL A 265 9.91 -20.84 -10.73
C VAL A 265 9.95 -22.34 -10.55
N TYR A 266 8.89 -23.03 -10.94
CA TYR A 266 8.84 -24.49 -10.96
C TYR A 266 9.22 -25.05 -12.32
N SER A 267 9.97 -26.16 -12.32
CA SER A 267 10.19 -26.91 -13.55
C SER A 267 8.86 -27.40 -14.16
N PRO A 268 8.73 -27.41 -15.50
CA PRO A 268 7.54 -27.91 -16.17
C PRO A 268 7.47 -29.44 -16.03
N HIS A 269 6.86 -29.91 -14.94
CA HIS A 269 6.63 -31.33 -14.67
C HIS A 269 5.17 -31.59 -14.30
N VAL A 270 4.65 -32.78 -14.62
CA VAL A 270 3.24 -33.17 -14.39
C VAL A 270 2.86 -33.06 -12.92
N ILE A 271 3.76 -33.47 -12.03
CA ILE A 271 3.58 -33.41 -10.56
C ILE A 271 3.49 -31.95 -10.06
N ASN A 272 4.26 -31.03 -10.66
CA ASN A 272 4.15 -29.61 -10.34
C ASN A 272 2.80 -29.04 -10.84
N GLY A 273 2.26 -29.58 -11.93
CA GLY A 273 0.90 -29.30 -12.40
C GLY A 273 -0.17 -29.80 -11.45
N TRP A 274 -0.07 -31.05 -10.99
CA TRP A 274 -1.04 -31.67 -10.07
C TRP A 274 -1.19 -30.93 -8.75
N ARG A 275 -0.08 -30.45 -8.17
CA ARG A 275 -0.10 -29.65 -6.94
C ARG A 275 -0.93 -28.36 -7.08
N MET A 276 -1.02 -27.82 -8.29
CA MET A 276 -1.73 -26.57 -8.58
C MET A 276 -3.18 -26.80 -9.00
N THR A 277 -3.55 -28.02 -9.37
CA THR A 277 -4.93 -28.35 -9.76
C THR A 277 -5.84 -28.45 -8.53
N THR A 278 -6.82 -27.56 -8.42
CA THR A 278 -7.70 -27.44 -7.25
C THR A 278 -8.43 -28.74 -6.90
N TRP A 279 -8.97 -29.47 -7.88
CA TRP A 279 -9.66 -30.74 -7.65
C TRP A 279 -8.72 -31.83 -7.11
N ILE A 280 -7.52 -31.97 -7.69
CA ILE A 280 -6.52 -32.96 -7.22
C ILE A 280 -6.14 -32.65 -5.77
N ARG A 281 -5.97 -31.36 -5.43
CA ARG A 281 -5.71 -30.92 -4.06
C ARG A 281 -6.84 -31.34 -3.11
N TRP A 282 -8.10 -31.13 -3.49
CA TRP A 282 -9.26 -31.58 -2.71
C TRP A 282 -9.32 -33.09 -2.55
N PHE A 283 -9.02 -33.85 -3.59
CA PHE A 283 -8.94 -35.30 -3.53
C PHE A 283 -7.88 -35.77 -2.51
N PHE A 284 -6.69 -35.16 -2.51
CA PHE A 284 -5.64 -35.45 -1.53
C PHE A 284 -6.02 -35.08 -0.09
N TYR A 285 -6.79 -34.01 0.09
CA TYR A 285 -7.31 -33.63 1.40
C TYR A 285 -8.39 -34.61 1.90
N LEU A 286 -9.32 -35.01 1.04
CA LEU A 286 -10.39 -35.95 1.39
C LEU A 286 -9.87 -37.35 1.70
N THR A 287 -8.86 -37.80 0.96
CA THR A 287 -8.24 -39.12 1.11
C THR A 287 -7.15 -39.18 2.19
N PHE A 288 -6.89 -38.07 2.90
CA PHE A 288 -5.78 -37.90 3.84
C PHE A 288 -4.38 -38.20 3.28
N LEU A 289 -4.24 -38.33 1.96
CA LEU A 289 -2.98 -38.69 1.30
C LEU A 289 -1.94 -37.56 1.37
N TRP A 290 -2.38 -36.35 1.73
CA TRP A 290 -1.52 -35.19 2.01
C TRP A 290 -0.45 -35.47 3.09
N VAL A 291 -0.75 -36.36 4.05
CA VAL A 291 0.20 -36.74 5.12
C VAL A 291 1.44 -37.43 4.56
N VAL A 292 1.29 -38.21 3.47
CA VAL A 292 2.39 -38.95 2.84
C VAL A 292 2.99 -38.16 1.68
N SER A 293 2.16 -37.50 0.88
CA SER A 293 2.63 -36.78 -0.30
C SER A 293 3.44 -35.53 0.02
N TRP A 294 3.11 -34.84 1.11
CA TRP A 294 3.83 -33.62 1.49
C TRP A 294 5.28 -33.90 1.92
N PRO A 295 5.57 -34.89 2.78
CA PRO A 295 6.95 -35.33 3.03
C PRO A 295 7.69 -35.80 1.78
N ILE A 296 7.05 -36.58 0.90
CA ILE A 296 7.68 -37.06 -0.34
C ILE A 296 8.02 -35.88 -1.24
N LEU A 297 7.10 -34.94 -1.45
CA LEU A 297 7.36 -33.74 -2.24
C LEU A 297 8.48 -32.91 -1.62
N PHE A 298 8.51 -32.80 -0.30
CA PHE A 298 9.59 -32.09 0.38
C PHE A 298 10.95 -32.73 0.13
N LEU A 299 11.03 -34.07 0.13
CA LEU A 299 12.26 -34.83 -0.07
C LEU A 299 12.68 -34.98 -1.54
N VAL A 300 11.76 -34.86 -2.49
CA VAL A 300 12.09 -34.99 -3.92
C VAL A 300 12.39 -33.63 -4.57
N THR A 301 11.82 -32.54 -4.03
CA THR A 301 11.99 -31.20 -4.61
C THR A 301 13.39 -30.62 -4.31
N ARG A 302 14.14 -30.39 -5.38
CA ARG A 302 15.43 -29.68 -5.37
C ARG A 302 15.17 -28.17 -5.35
N ARG A 303 15.68 -27.48 -4.33
CA ARG A 303 15.42 -26.05 -4.13
C ARG A 303 16.68 -25.24 -4.42
N TYR A 304 16.50 -24.15 -5.15
CA TYR A 304 17.52 -23.13 -5.41
C TYR A 304 17.06 -21.81 -4.80
N GLU A 305 17.42 -21.56 -3.54
CA GLU A 305 17.15 -20.32 -2.81
C GLU A 305 18.47 -19.57 -2.64
N VAL A 306 19.00 -19.11 -3.77
CA VAL A 306 20.33 -18.50 -3.83
C VAL A 306 20.23 -16.99 -4.02
N VAL A 307 19.19 -16.52 -4.70
CA VAL A 307 19.11 -15.11 -5.10
C VAL A 307 18.13 -14.36 -4.20
N ARG A 308 18.62 -13.30 -3.57
CA ARG A 308 17.81 -12.37 -2.79
C ARG A 308 17.99 -10.95 -3.32
N CYS A 309 16.91 -10.20 -3.44
CA CYS A 309 16.96 -8.77 -3.71
C CYS A 309 16.70 -8.00 -2.42
N ILE A 310 17.68 -7.20 -2.00
CA ILE A 310 17.65 -6.46 -0.75
C ILE A 310 17.16 -5.03 -0.99
N TYR A 311 16.09 -4.68 -0.29
CA TYR A 311 15.55 -3.33 -0.21
C TYR A 311 15.88 -2.75 1.16
N GLN A 312 16.75 -1.75 1.18
CA GLN A 312 17.19 -1.12 2.42
C GLN A 312 16.24 0.03 2.73
N TYR A 313 15.60 -0.01 3.91
CA TYR A 313 14.83 1.14 4.39
C TYR A 313 15.76 2.24 4.92
N ALA A 314 16.90 1.84 5.48
CA ALA A 314 17.93 2.74 5.99
C ALA A 314 19.31 2.09 5.87
N ASP A 315 20.35 2.91 5.96
CA ASP A 315 21.75 2.47 5.83
C ASP A 315 22.13 1.44 6.91
N ARG A 316 21.52 1.52 8.09
CA ARG A 316 21.86 0.70 9.26
C ARG A 316 20.63 0.26 10.03
N ARG A 317 20.80 -0.84 10.77
CA ARG A 317 19.83 -1.32 11.75
C ARG A 317 19.70 -0.32 12.90
N ALA A 318 18.48 -0.16 13.41
CA ALA A 318 18.21 0.65 14.60
C ALA A 318 19.08 0.23 15.80
N GLY A 319 19.50 1.21 16.60
CA GLY A 319 20.29 1.00 17.82
C GLY A 319 21.76 0.60 17.62
N THR A 320 22.28 0.59 16.38
CA THR A 320 23.67 0.18 16.11
C THR A 320 24.49 1.34 15.51
N GLY A 321 25.31 1.99 16.33
CA GLY A 321 26.32 2.96 15.88
C GLY A 321 26.30 4.31 16.61
N VAL A 322 27.38 5.09 16.44
CA VAL A 322 27.57 6.42 17.06
C VAL A 322 26.99 7.55 16.21
N SER A 323 26.82 7.33 14.90
CA SER A 323 26.31 8.33 13.95
C SER A 323 24.80 8.19 13.70
N PRO A 324 24.09 9.27 13.35
CA PRO A 324 22.67 9.21 13.04
C PRO A 324 22.38 8.27 11.87
N ARG A 325 21.27 7.52 11.98
CA ARG A 325 20.77 6.61 10.93
C ARG A 325 20.20 7.44 9.79
N LYS A 326 20.67 7.19 8.57
CA LYS A 326 20.15 7.83 7.36
C LYS A 326 19.09 6.95 6.71
N PRO A 327 17.83 7.40 6.58
CA PRO A 327 16.80 6.69 5.85
C PRO A 327 16.98 6.83 4.33
N THR A 328 16.45 5.87 3.57
CA THR A 328 16.52 5.89 2.10
C THR A 328 15.70 7.04 1.50
N VAL A 329 14.47 7.24 1.99
CA VAL A 329 13.57 8.30 1.53
C VAL A 329 13.19 9.22 2.68
N GLN A 330 12.61 8.69 3.75
CA GLN A 330 12.21 9.46 4.93
C GLN A 330 12.27 8.58 6.19
N SER A 331 12.40 9.22 7.36
CA SER A 331 12.42 8.52 8.64
C SER A 331 11.02 8.04 9.06
N GLU A 332 10.96 7.08 9.97
CA GLU A 332 9.70 6.61 10.55
C GLU A 332 8.97 7.75 11.29
N ASP A 333 9.70 8.62 12.00
CA ASP A 333 9.14 9.78 12.70
C ASP A 333 8.55 10.80 11.71
N ASP A 334 9.29 11.16 10.66
CA ASP A 334 8.82 12.09 9.64
C ASP A 334 7.60 11.54 8.90
N PHE A 335 7.60 10.23 8.59
CA PHE A 335 6.45 9.56 7.98
C PHE A 335 5.21 9.66 8.88
N VAL A 336 5.35 9.36 10.17
CA VAL A 336 4.21 9.42 11.10
C VAL A 336 3.71 10.85 11.27
N ASN A 337 4.62 11.83 11.40
CA ASN A 337 4.25 13.24 11.48
C ASN A 337 3.51 13.71 10.21
N HIS A 338 3.95 13.25 9.03
CA HIS A 338 3.31 13.57 7.74
C HIS A 338 1.87 13.03 7.68
N TRP A 339 1.61 11.88 8.28
CA TRP A 339 0.31 11.21 8.28
C TRP A 339 -0.53 11.41 9.55
N GLU A 340 -0.03 12.14 10.56
CA GLU A 340 -0.63 12.20 11.90
C GLU A 340 -2.08 12.71 11.87
N ALA A 341 -2.31 13.87 11.25
CA ALA A 341 -3.64 14.48 11.15
C ALA A 341 -4.65 13.57 10.44
N ALA A 342 -4.23 12.97 9.32
CA ALA A 342 -5.06 12.06 8.54
C ALA A 342 -5.40 10.78 9.32
N LEU A 343 -4.42 10.21 10.04
CA LEU A 343 -4.63 9.04 10.89
C LEU A 343 -5.58 9.35 12.04
N ARG A 344 -5.37 10.48 12.74
CA ARG A 344 -6.24 10.92 13.83
C ARG A 344 -7.68 11.08 13.35
N SER A 345 -7.87 11.76 12.22
CA SER A 345 -9.18 11.94 11.60
C SER A 345 -9.83 10.60 11.21
N ALA A 346 -9.09 9.70 10.57
CA ALA A 346 -9.59 8.40 10.14
C ALA A 346 -9.97 7.48 11.32
N ILE A 347 -9.19 7.51 12.41
CA ILE A 347 -9.46 6.76 13.64
C ILE A 347 -10.72 7.31 14.33
N MET A 348 -10.81 8.63 14.52
CA MET A 348 -12.00 9.26 15.13
C MET A 348 -13.25 9.06 14.27
N GLY A 349 -13.09 9.02 12.94
CA GLY A 349 -14.14 8.70 11.99
C GLY A 349 -14.51 7.22 11.90
N ARG A 350 -13.89 6.34 12.72
CA ARG A 350 -14.12 4.89 12.74
C ARG A 350 -14.04 4.26 11.35
N MET A 351 -13.04 4.68 10.59
CA MET A 351 -12.90 4.26 9.21
C MET A 351 -12.48 2.78 9.13
N ILE A 352 -13.24 1.98 8.37
CA ILE A 352 -12.93 0.59 8.06
C ILE A 352 -12.63 0.49 6.56
N ARG A 353 -11.34 0.45 6.23
CA ARG A 353 -10.83 0.17 4.88
C ARG A 353 -9.99 -1.10 4.92
N THR A 354 -10.60 -2.23 4.56
CA THR A 354 -9.91 -3.52 4.49
C THR A 354 -9.10 -3.66 3.21
N ASP A 355 -9.67 -3.20 2.09
CA ASP A 355 -9.12 -3.46 0.75
C ASP A 355 -8.40 -2.25 0.15
N SER A 356 -8.75 -1.03 0.58
CA SER A 356 -8.16 0.22 0.09
C SER A 356 -7.17 0.82 1.07
N CYS A 357 -6.14 1.48 0.53
CA CYS A 357 -5.19 2.25 1.33
C CYS A 357 -5.75 3.64 1.65
N LEU A 358 -5.16 4.29 2.66
CA LEU A 358 -5.33 5.72 2.85
C LEU A 358 -4.47 6.43 1.80
N ASP A 359 -5.13 7.20 0.93
CA ASP A 359 -4.47 7.87 -0.19
C ASP A 359 -3.94 9.25 0.22
N GLU A 360 -2.95 9.73 -0.54
CA GLU A 360 -2.36 11.05 -0.34
C GLU A 360 -3.40 12.17 -0.48
N ASP A 361 -4.38 11.99 -1.37
CA ASP A 361 -5.47 12.93 -1.58
C ASP A 361 -6.34 13.10 -0.33
N TYR A 362 -6.60 12.00 0.40
CA TYR A 362 -7.33 12.05 1.66
C TYR A 362 -6.55 12.86 2.70
N ARG A 363 -5.23 12.63 2.78
CA ARG A 363 -4.36 13.36 3.70
C ARG A 363 -4.36 14.87 3.41
N VAL A 364 -4.26 15.26 2.14
CA VAL A 364 -4.32 16.67 1.71
C VAL A 364 -5.68 17.29 2.03
N GLN A 365 -6.78 16.58 1.79
CA GLN A 365 -8.13 17.06 2.12
C GLN A 365 -8.31 17.33 3.62
N ILE A 366 -7.80 16.43 4.48
CA ILE A 366 -7.85 16.64 5.94
C ILE A 366 -7.02 17.85 6.35
N LEU A 367 -5.79 18.00 5.84
CA LEU A 367 -4.95 19.15 6.14
C LEU A 367 -5.60 20.48 5.71
N GLN A 368 -6.19 20.52 4.52
CA GLN A 368 -6.92 21.71 4.05
C GLN A 368 -8.11 22.03 4.95
N THR A 369 -8.83 21.01 5.41
CA THR A 369 -9.98 21.17 6.31
C THR A 369 -9.54 21.69 7.68
N GLU A 370 -8.43 21.18 8.23
CA GLU A 370 -7.88 21.66 9.50
C GLU A 370 -7.38 23.10 9.41
N VAL A 371 -6.68 23.46 8.34
CA VAL A 371 -6.23 24.83 8.09
C VAL A 371 -7.42 25.77 7.92
N ALA A 372 -8.44 25.39 7.14
CA ALA A 372 -9.65 26.19 6.95
C ALA A 372 -10.40 26.39 8.28
N ARG A 373 -10.50 25.36 9.11
CA ARG A 373 -11.09 25.43 10.45
C ARG A 373 -10.29 26.35 11.38
N GLY A 374 -8.96 26.27 11.36
CA GLY A 374 -8.08 27.15 12.11
C GLY A 374 -8.23 28.63 11.70
N GLN A 375 -8.30 28.89 10.39
CA GLN A 375 -8.54 30.24 9.86
C GLN A 375 -9.93 30.77 10.23
N ALA A 376 -10.96 29.92 10.18
CA ALA A 376 -12.32 30.32 10.59
C ALA A 376 -12.37 30.66 12.09
N ALA A 377 -11.71 29.87 12.95
CA ALA A 377 -11.59 30.16 14.37
C ALA A 377 -10.81 31.46 14.63
N ALA A 378 -9.71 31.70 13.92
CA ALA A 378 -8.94 32.93 14.03
C ALA A 378 -9.78 34.16 13.61
N ARG A 379 -10.55 34.07 12.51
CA ARG A 379 -11.46 35.14 12.07
C ARG A 379 -12.58 35.41 13.09
N ALA A 380 -13.11 34.37 13.73
CA ALA A 380 -14.11 34.53 14.78
C ALA A 380 -13.56 35.28 16.01
N LEU A 381 -12.29 35.03 16.37
CA LEU A 381 -11.61 35.73 17.46
C LEU A 381 -11.26 37.18 17.12
N SER A 382 -10.82 37.46 15.89
CA SER A 382 -10.57 38.84 15.42
C SER A 382 -11.85 39.68 15.21
N GLY A 383 -13.03 39.07 15.19
CA GLY A 383 -14.33 39.76 15.10
C GLY A 383 -14.82 40.36 16.43
N THR A 384 -14.21 39.99 17.55
CA THR A 384 -14.47 40.58 18.88
C THR A 384 -13.56 41.79 19.07
N GLY A 385 -14.07 43.00 18.84
CA GLY A 385 -13.32 44.27 18.81
C GLY A 385 -12.71 44.75 20.14
N ASN A 386 -11.94 43.91 20.84
CA ASN A 386 -11.13 44.28 21.99
C ASN A 386 -9.63 44.08 21.70
N ALA A 387 -9.03 45.07 21.04
CA ALA A 387 -7.62 45.11 20.64
C ALA A 387 -6.59 45.18 21.80
N LEU A 388 -7.03 45.05 23.06
CA LEU A 388 -6.19 45.15 24.26
C LEU A 388 -6.06 43.85 25.06
N ALA A 389 -6.72 42.76 24.63
CA ALA A 389 -6.58 41.42 25.23
C ALA A 389 -5.84 40.43 24.32
N ASP A 390 -5.27 40.88 23.19
CA ASP A 390 -4.67 40.04 22.14
C ASP A 390 -3.19 39.68 22.39
N GLY A 391 -2.71 39.92 23.61
CA GLY A 391 -1.35 39.60 24.04
C GLY A 391 -1.28 38.25 24.73
N ALA A 392 -1.18 37.18 23.93
CA ALA A 392 -0.81 35.82 24.34
C ALA A 392 -1.86 35.01 25.12
N ILE A 393 -1.88 33.71 24.81
CA ILE A 393 -2.64 32.62 25.44
C ILE A 393 -4.08 32.47 24.93
N GLY A 394 -4.23 31.95 23.70
CA GLY A 394 -5.56 31.55 23.20
C GLY A 394 -5.61 30.58 22.02
N VAL A 395 -4.47 30.13 21.48
CA VAL A 395 -4.44 29.38 20.22
C VAL A 395 -4.65 27.86 20.38
N ILE A 396 -4.73 27.31 21.60
CA ILE A 396 -4.86 25.84 21.81
C ILE A 396 -6.18 25.43 22.50
N ALA A 397 -6.95 26.34 23.11
CA ALA A 397 -8.05 25.94 23.99
C ALA A 397 -9.48 26.00 23.40
N ALA A 398 -9.73 26.74 22.31
CA ALA A 398 -11.11 27.11 21.95
C ALA A 398 -11.79 26.28 20.83
N ALA A 399 -11.11 25.31 20.21
CA ALA A 399 -11.64 24.64 19.00
C ALA A 399 -12.12 23.18 19.17
N THR A 400 -12.00 22.58 20.37
CA THR A 400 -12.44 21.20 20.66
C THR A 400 -13.57 21.09 21.70
N SER A 401 -13.95 22.18 22.39
CA SER A 401 -14.79 22.05 23.58
C SER A 401 -16.29 21.90 23.37
N PHE A 402 -16.89 22.17 22.20
CA PHE A 402 -18.37 22.21 22.14
C PHE A 402 -19.08 21.01 21.48
N VAL A 403 -18.37 19.98 21.04
CA VAL A 403 -18.98 18.69 20.61
C VAL A 403 -18.28 17.45 21.22
N SER A 404 -17.18 17.62 21.97
CA SER A 404 -16.40 16.52 22.57
C SER A 404 -16.52 16.40 24.10
N GLU A 405 -17.04 17.42 24.80
CA GLU A 405 -16.88 17.55 26.26
C GLU A 405 -17.65 16.50 27.09
N TYR A 406 -18.67 15.86 26.51
CA TYR A 406 -19.37 14.75 27.18
C TYR A 406 -18.72 13.37 26.91
N ASN A 407 -17.78 13.29 25.96
CA ASN A 407 -17.15 12.03 25.54
C ASN A 407 -15.66 11.93 25.92
N ASP A 408 -15.00 13.02 26.31
CA ASP A 408 -13.57 12.96 26.68
C ASP A 408 -13.30 12.29 28.04
N ALA A 409 -14.28 12.28 28.96
CA ALA A 409 -14.14 11.60 30.25
C ALA A 409 -14.31 10.07 30.17
N ARG A 410 -15.05 9.59 29.17
CA ARG A 410 -15.22 8.16 28.88
C ARG A 410 -14.61 7.89 27.50
N GLY A 411 -13.36 7.41 27.49
CA GLY A 411 -12.75 6.89 26.25
C GLY A 411 -13.65 5.89 25.50
N TRP A 412 -13.26 5.47 24.31
CA TRP A 412 -14.12 4.64 23.46
C TRP A 412 -13.43 3.34 23.06
N GLY A 413 -14.22 2.34 22.65
CA GLY A 413 -13.72 0.99 22.32
C GLY A 413 -13.36 0.15 23.55
N TYR A 414 -14.10 0.28 24.66
CA TYR A 414 -13.89 -0.61 25.81
C TYR A 414 -14.49 -1.99 25.55
N ASP A 415 -13.88 -3.00 26.16
CA ASP A 415 -14.52 -4.31 26.29
C ASP A 415 -15.81 -4.15 27.13
N SER A 416 -16.93 -4.65 26.61
CA SER A 416 -18.26 -4.56 27.24
C SER A 416 -18.87 -5.92 27.57
#